data_AF-A0A2C9L7D9-F1
#
_entry.id   AF-A0A2C9L7D9-F1
#
_cell.length_a   1.000
_cell.length_b   1.000
_cell.length_c   1.000
_cell.angle_alpha   90.00
_cell.angle_beta   90.00
_cell.angle_gamma   90.00
#
_symmetry.space_group_name_H-M   'P 1'
#
loop_
_entity.id
_entity.type
_entity.pdbx_description
1 polymer ?
#
loop_
_entity_poly.entity_id
_entity_poly.type
_entity_poly.pdbx_seq_one_letter_code
_entity_poly.pdbx_strand_id
1 'polypeptide(L)'
;LTNNALTVVQSSIFEELGSLEIIDLSRNNMRHFNLSLTNMSSLNFLNLSHTQLSSLSVETRQNIDLLLTNHSVRVDMSRNPIRCECDNIDFLKWMVSSRAFDVNLTDYMCQYKDTSTIVIKDAYEETLVYLAARCADNSTLFLVVLSVTLCMVSFVVAAVVYRFRWRLRYMYYAAYLVVKGKRKDNPEAELFRYDVFISYASEDEEFILGKSYQ
;
A
#
# COMPACT_ATOMS: atom_id res chain seq x y z
N LEU A 1 -4.65 39.56 16.73
CA LEU A 1 -6.13 39.40 16.66
C LEU A 1 -6.60 38.28 17.62
N THR A 2 -6.16 38.28 18.88
CA THR A 2 -6.52 37.24 19.87
C THR A 2 -7.93 37.45 20.45
N ASN A 3 -8.55 36.40 20.97
CA ASN A 3 -9.81 36.43 21.74
C ASN A 3 -10.96 37.09 20.97
N ASN A 4 -11.19 36.60 19.75
CA ASN A 4 -12.26 37.04 18.87
C ASN A 4 -13.08 35.83 18.39
N ALA A 5 -14.09 36.06 17.56
CA ALA A 5 -14.89 35.01 16.95
C ALA A 5 -14.47 34.73 15.49
N LEU A 6 -13.18 34.94 15.15
CA LEU A 6 -12.71 34.76 13.77
C LEU A 6 -12.76 33.28 13.40
N THR A 7 -13.38 32.99 12.26
CA THR A 7 -13.41 31.65 11.66
C THR A 7 -12.46 31.52 10.48
N VAL A 8 -12.17 32.64 9.81
CA VAL A 8 -11.29 32.74 8.64
C VAL A 8 -10.50 34.04 8.74
N VAL A 9 -9.24 33.99 8.33
CA VAL A 9 -8.37 35.14 8.17
C VAL A 9 -7.99 35.22 6.69
N GLN A 10 -8.28 36.34 6.03
CA GLN A 10 -7.92 36.52 4.62
C GLN A 10 -6.43 36.80 4.49
N SER A 11 -5.80 36.19 3.48
CA SER A 11 -4.35 36.32 3.24
C SER A 11 -3.94 37.76 2.98
N SER A 12 -4.77 38.51 2.25
CA SER A 12 -4.58 39.90 1.85
C SER A 12 -4.30 40.85 3.01
N ILE A 13 -4.75 40.53 4.22
CA ILE A 13 -4.56 41.39 5.41
C ILE A 13 -3.07 41.49 5.79
N PHE A 14 -2.26 40.49 5.43
CA PHE A 14 -0.85 40.43 5.81
C PHE A 14 0.14 40.44 4.63
N GLU A 15 -0.35 40.56 3.39
CA GLU A 15 0.50 40.49 2.19
C GLU A 15 1.60 41.56 2.16
N GLU A 16 1.33 42.75 2.71
CA GLU A 16 2.29 43.86 2.77
C GLU A 16 2.99 44.01 4.13
N LEU A 17 2.71 43.12 5.09
CA LEU A 17 3.21 43.22 6.47
C LEU A 17 4.53 42.45 6.65
N GLY A 18 5.52 42.69 5.79
CA GLY A 18 6.79 41.93 5.80
C GLY A 18 7.65 42.09 7.07
N SER A 19 7.50 43.22 7.77
CA SER A 19 8.19 43.51 9.04
C SER A 19 7.46 42.95 10.27
N LEU A 20 6.39 42.19 10.09
CA LEU A 20 5.56 41.74 11.20
C LEU A 20 6.21 40.57 11.93
N GLU A 21 6.49 40.77 13.22
CA GLU A 21 7.23 39.80 14.03
C GLU A 21 6.34 38.80 14.76
N ILE A 22 5.11 39.21 15.11
CA ILE A 22 4.21 38.42 15.95
C ILE A 22 2.82 38.39 15.35
N ILE A 23 2.36 37.20 15.01
CA ILE A 23 0.97 36.93 14.64
C ILE A 23 0.31 36.18 15.78
N ASP A 24 -0.57 36.86 16.51
CA ASP A 24 -1.39 36.23 17.54
C ASP A 24 -2.84 36.11 17.06
N LEU A 25 -3.24 34.87 16.73
CA LEU A 25 -4.60 34.48 16.38
C LEU A 25 -5.21 33.53 17.42
N SER A 26 -4.63 33.45 18.61
CA SER A 26 -5.11 32.56 19.66
C SER A 26 -6.54 32.88 20.09
N ARG A 27 -7.24 31.88 20.64
CA ARG A 27 -8.62 32.03 21.16
C ARG A 27 -9.58 32.57 20.08
N ASN A 28 -9.54 31.95 18.90
CA ASN A 28 -10.48 32.17 17.81
C ASN A 28 -11.15 30.85 17.41
N ASN A 29 -12.15 30.87 16.55
CA ASN A 29 -12.90 29.68 16.14
C ASN A 29 -12.48 29.16 14.76
N MET A 30 -11.19 29.26 14.45
CA MET A 30 -10.64 28.89 13.14
C MET A 30 -10.44 27.38 13.03
N ARG A 31 -10.96 26.79 11.94
CA ARG A 31 -10.74 25.37 11.59
C ARG A 31 -9.70 25.16 10.51
N HIS A 32 -9.36 26.23 9.78
CA HIS A 32 -8.37 26.25 8.73
C HIS A 32 -7.51 27.49 8.86
N PHE A 33 -6.24 27.35 8.49
CA PHE A 33 -5.28 28.45 8.46
C PHE A 33 -4.62 28.47 7.07
N ASN A 34 -5.00 29.46 6.27
CA ASN A 34 -4.63 29.57 4.84
C ASN A 34 -3.84 30.86 4.57
N LEU A 35 -3.04 31.29 5.52
CA LEU A 35 -2.20 32.48 5.37
C LEU A 35 -0.90 32.11 4.66
N SER A 36 -0.58 32.79 3.56
CA SER A 36 0.75 32.70 2.98
C SER A 36 1.74 33.47 3.87
N LEU A 37 2.79 32.77 4.33
CA LEU A 37 3.82 33.34 5.19
C LEU A 37 5.09 33.70 4.39
N THR A 38 5.07 33.59 3.06
CA THR A 38 6.26 33.73 2.19
C THR A 38 6.96 35.08 2.34
N ASN A 39 6.20 36.15 2.57
CA ASN A 39 6.73 37.51 2.63
C ASN A 39 7.03 37.98 4.06
N MET A 40 6.83 37.13 5.07
CA MET A 40 6.93 37.49 6.48
C MET A 40 8.34 37.21 7.03
N SER A 41 9.35 37.82 6.43
CA SER A 41 10.76 37.56 6.75
C SER A 41 11.16 37.93 8.18
N SER A 42 10.37 38.75 8.88
CA SER A 42 10.62 39.14 10.27
C SER A 42 9.81 38.33 11.29
N LEU A 43 8.96 37.40 10.85
CA LEU A 43 8.04 36.67 11.73
C LEU A 43 8.79 35.76 12.71
N ASN A 44 8.71 36.05 13.99
CA ASN A 44 9.38 35.30 15.05
C ASN A 44 8.40 34.42 15.85
N PHE A 45 7.12 34.80 15.92
CA PHE A 45 6.13 34.06 16.68
C PHE A 45 4.76 34.00 15.99
N LEU A 46 4.23 32.80 15.84
CA LEU A 46 2.90 32.50 15.32
C LEU A 46 2.09 31.74 16.38
N ASN A 47 1.15 32.44 17.02
CA ASN A 47 0.28 31.87 18.03
C ASN A 47 -1.07 31.50 17.42
N LEU A 48 -1.33 30.19 17.33
CA LEU A 48 -2.55 29.55 16.86
C LEU A 48 -3.24 28.75 17.98
N SER A 49 -2.84 28.97 19.24
CA SER A 49 -3.33 28.21 20.39
C SER A 49 -4.82 28.47 20.67
N HIS A 50 -5.49 27.49 21.27
CA HIS A 50 -6.93 27.57 21.56
C HIS A 50 -7.76 27.97 20.33
N THR A 51 -7.50 27.35 19.19
CA THR A 51 -8.40 27.45 18.04
C THR A 51 -9.09 26.10 17.81
N GLN A 52 -9.60 25.85 16.60
CA GLN A 52 -10.22 24.58 16.23
C GLN A 52 -9.41 23.90 15.12
N LEU A 53 -8.11 24.16 15.05
CA LEU A 53 -7.23 23.63 14.01
C LEU A 53 -6.90 22.17 14.29
N SER A 54 -7.13 21.30 13.31
CA SER A 54 -6.73 19.90 13.39
C SER A 54 -5.36 19.60 12.76
N SER A 55 -4.91 20.49 11.87
CA SER A 55 -3.65 20.38 11.13
C SER A 55 -3.31 21.70 10.42
N LEU A 56 -2.10 21.76 9.84
CA LEU A 56 -1.69 22.80 8.88
C LEU A 56 -1.52 22.19 7.49
N SER A 57 -1.81 23.00 6.46
CA SER A 57 -1.63 22.59 5.06
C SER A 57 -0.16 22.30 4.73
N VAL A 58 0.10 21.52 3.68
CA VAL A 58 1.48 21.26 3.19
C VAL A 58 2.18 22.57 2.84
N GLU A 59 1.49 23.49 2.17
CA GLU A 59 2.01 24.80 1.77
C GLU A 59 2.41 25.65 2.99
N THR A 60 1.54 25.72 4.01
CA THR A 60 1.86 26.43 5.25
C THR A 60 3.11 25.86 5.93
N ARG A 61 3.23 24.52 5.98
CA ARG A 61 4.40 23.85 6.55
C ARG A 61 5.67 24.19 5.79
N GLN A 62 5.63 24.14 4.46
CA GLN A 62 6.75 24.53 3.60
C GLN A 62 7.16 25.98 3.81
N ASN A 63 6.19 26.90 3.91
CA ASN A 63 6.46 28.30 4.18
C ASN A 63 7.15 28.49 5.56
N ILE A 64 6.70 27.78 6.60
CA ILE A 64 7.36 27.81 7.91
C ILE A 64 8.78 27.27 7.81
N ASP A 65 8.99 26.14 7.11
CA ASP A 65 10.32 25.54 6.93
C ASP A 65 11.27 26.47 6.17
N LEU A 66 10.77 27.22 5.18
CA LEU A 66 11.52 28.28 4.48
C LEU A 66 11.89 29.44 5.40
N LEU A 67 11.01 29.87 6.29
CA LEU A 67 11.36 30.91 7.27
C LEU A 67 12.46 30.40 8.23
N LEU A 68 12.38 29.13 8.63
CA LEU A 68 13.38 28.47 9.47
C LEU A 68 14.77 28.34 8.84
N THR A 69 14.93 28.55 7.53
CA THR A 69 16.27 28.60 6.91
C THR A 69 16.98 29.91 7.17
N ASN A 70 16.23 31.01 7.35
CA ASN A 70 16.78 32.35 7.47
C ASN A 70 16.82 32.84 8.92
N HIS A 71 15.83 32.47 9.75
CA HIS A 71 15.73 32.89 11.15
C HIS A 71 14.95 31.88 11.99
N SER A 72 14.83 32.12 13.30
CA SER A 72 14.04 31.28 14.20
C SER A 72 12.59 31.74 14.23
N VAL A 73 11.65 30.82 14.00
CA VAL A 73 10.21 31.05 14.15
C VAL A 73 9.68 30.10 15.21
N ARG A 74 8.86 30.59 16.14
CA ARG A 74 8.11 29.74 17.07
C ARG A 74 6.65 29.66 16.67
N VAL A 75 6.09 28.45 16.69
CA VAL A 75 4.68 28.18 16.41
C VAL A 75 4.05 27.53 17.64
N ASP A 76 2.94 28.09 18.12
CA ASP A 76 2.15 27.53 19.20
C ASP A 76 0.78 27.08 18.68
N MET A 77 0.53 25.78 18.69
CA MET A 77 -0.76 25.15 18.39
C MET A 77 -1.33 24.42 19.60
N SER A 78 -0.92 24.76 20.83
CA SER A 78 -1.46 24.17 22.05
C SER A 78 -2.98 24.33 22.15
N ARG A 79 -3.62 23.36 22.81
CA ARG A 79 -5.06 23.35 23.07
C ARG A 79 -5.93 23.43 21.81
N ASN A 80 -5.45 22.81 20.75
CA ASN A 80 -6.20 22.56 19.51
C ASN A 80 -6.59 21.08 19.40
N PRO A 81 -7.68 20.75 18.69
CA PRO A 81 -8.10 19.37 18.44
C PRO A 81 -7.25 18.74 17.31
N ILE A 82 -5.94 18.57 17.53
CA ILE A 82 -5.03 18.00 16.53
C ILE A 82 -5.45 16.57 16.22
N ARG A 83 -5.67 16.25 14.95
CA ARG A 83 -6.23 14.96 14.56
C ARG A 83 -5.15 13.87 14.55
N CYS A 84 -5.38 12.78 15.26
CA CYS A 84 -4.42 11.69 15.43
C CYS A 84 -4.84 10.42 14.69
N GLU A 85 -4.86 10.52 13.37
CA GLU A 85 -5.32 9.47 12.46
C GLU A 85 -4.30 9.27 11.34
N CYS A 86 -4.41 8.15 10.63
CA CYS A 86 -3.46 7.80 9.56
C CYS A 86 -3.34 8.84 8.45
N ASP A 87 -4.43 9.57 8.17
CA ASP A 87 -4.46 10.60 7.13
C ASP A 87 -3.91 11.96 7.59
N ASN A 88 -3.54 12.10 8.86
CA ASN A 88 -2.86 13.28 9.40
C ASN A 88 -1.45 12.96 9.93
N ILE A 89 -0.97 11.73 9.74
CA ILE A 89 0.31 11.26 10.30
C ILE A 89 1.50 12.10 9.82
N ASP A 90 1.48 12.56 8.56
CA ASP A 90 2.57 13.37 8.00
C ASP A 90 2.64 14.76 8.64
N PHE A 91 1.51 15.32 9.08
CA PHE A 91 1.48 16.56 9.84
C PHE A 91 2.09 16.37 11.23
N LEU A 92 1.75 15.28 11.93
CA LEU A 92 2.30 14.96 13.24
C LEU A 92 3.82 14.75 13.16
N LYS A 93 4.30 13.97 12.18
CA LYS A 93 5.73 13.77 11.94
C LYS A 93 6.45 15.10 11.71
N TRP A 94 5.89 15.96 10.85
CA TRP A 94 6.45 17.27 10.60
C TRP A 94 6.50 18.12 11.87
N MET A 95 5.41 18.19 12.64
CA MET A 95 5.32 18.98 13.88
C MET A 95 6.40 18.57 14.89
N VAL A 96 6.55 17.27 15.14
CA VAL A 96 7.55 16.73 16.10
C VAL A 96 8.98 16.96 15.60
N SER A 97 9.21 16.89 14.29
CA SER A 97 10.54 17.09 13.70
C SER A 97 10.94 18.56 13.52
N SER A 98 9.98 19.47 13.46
CA SER A 98 10.21 20.87 13.09
C SER A 98 10.76 21.67 14.27
N ARG A 99 11.79 22.46 14.01
CA ARG A 99 12.38 23.40 14.98
C ARG A 99 11.46 24.58 15.33
N ALA A 100 10.30 24.69 14.67
CA ALA A 100 9.32 25.71 14.96
C ALA A 100 8.57 25.50 16.29
N PHE A 101 8.52 24.26 16.79
CA PHE A 101 7.75 23.94 17.99
C PHE A 101 8.64 23.83 19.23
N ASP A 102 8.04 24.01 20.41
CA ASP A 102 8.70 23.70 21.67
C ASP A 102 8.88 22.18 21.79
N VAL A 103 10.05 21.75 22.29
CA VAL A 103 10.42 20.34 22.48
C VAL A 103 9.39 19.61 23.37
N ASN A 104 8.83 20.30 24.36
CA ASN A 104 7.95 19.66 25.34
C ASN A 104 6.48 19.55 24.88
N LEU A 105 6.07 20.30 23.85
CA LEU A 105 4.68 20.35 23.35
C LEU A 105 3.63 20.39 24.50
N THR A 106 3.80 21.32 25.44
CA THR A 106 2.91 21.44 26.61
C THR A 106 1.50 21.85 26.22
N ASP A 107 0.49 21.23 26.82
CA ASP A 107 -0.95 21.42 26.54
C ASP A 107 -1.37 21.05 25.10
N TYR A 108 -0.62 20.17 24.43
CA TYR A 108 -1.05 19.59 23.15
C TYR A 108 -2.01 18.43 23.39
N MET A 109 -2.96 18.28 22.48
CA MET A 109 -4.03 17.29 22.60
C MET A 109 -4.28 16.61 21.27
N CYS A 110 -4.73 15.37 21.36
CA CYS A 110 -4.86 14.45 20.26
C CYS A 110 -6.33 14.03 20.16
N GLN A 111 -6.97 14.32 19.03
CA GLN A 111 -8.37 14.02 18.76
C GLN A 111 -8.48 12.84 17.78
N TYR A 112 -9.28 11.84 18.16
CA TYR A 112 -9.54 10.64 17.34
C TYR A 112 -10.94 10.69 16.72
N LYS A 113 -11.22 9.78 15.77
CA LYS A 113 -12.51 9.70 15.06
C LYS A 113 -13.73 9.50 15.95
N ASP A 114 -13.56 8.85 17.09
CA ASP A 114 -14.61 8.66 18.09
C ASP A 114 -14.88 9.93 18.92
N THR A 115 -14.24 11.05 18.56
CA THR A 115 -14.29 12.36 19.23
C THR A 115 -13.62 12.38 20.61
N SER A 116 -12.98 11.27 21.02
CA SER A 116 -12.14 11.25 22.20
C SER A 116 -10.96 12.20 22.02
N THR A 117 -10.61 12.92 23.09
CA THR A 117 -9.49 13.86 23.12
C THR A 117 -8.57 13.48 24.26
N ILE A 118 -7.30 13.23 23.95
CA ILE A 118 -6.26 12.83 24.91
C ILE A 118 -5.23 13.94 25.00
N VAL A 119 -4.87 14.33 26.22
CA VAL A 119 -3.77 15.29 26.45
C VAL A 119 -2.44 14.53 26.32
N ILE A 120 -1.56 15.05 25.48
CA ILE A 120 -0.25 14.45 25.17
C ILE A 120 0.79 14.96 26.17
N LYS A 121 1.67 14.05 26.61
CA LYS A 121 2.72 14.36 27.62
C LYS A 121 4.13 14.00 27.17
N ASP A 122 4.23 13.31 26.05
CA ASP A 122 5.40 12.65 25.48
C ASP A 122 5.74 13.22 24.09
N ALA A 123 5.32 14.46 23.81
CA ALA A 123 5.54 15.12 22.53
C ALA A 123 5.13 14.27 21.30
N TYR A 124 4.03 13.50 21.41
CA TYR A 124 3.49 12.57 20.40
C TYR A 124 4.37 11.36 20.07
N GLU A 125 5.41 11.04 20.84
CA GLU A 125 6.30 9.92 20.56
C GLU A 125 5.55 8.57 20.52
N GLU A 126 4.78 8.24 21.56
CA GLU A 126 3.97 7.01 21.62
C GLU A 126 2.88 7.01 20.55
N THR A 127 2.26 8.18 20.32
CA THR A 127 1.21 8.34 19.31
C THR A 127 1.75 8.06 17.90
N LEU A 128 2.94 8.55 17.58
CA LEU A 128 3.60 8.32 16.31
C LEU A 128 4.02 6.87 16.14
N VAL A 129 4.49 6.19 17.20
CA VAL A 129 4.80 4.75 17.15
C VAL A 129 3.54 3.93 16.89
N TYR A 130 2.45 4.22 17.62
CA TYR A 130 1.16 3.56 17.43
C TYR A 130 0.63 3.76 16.00
N LEU A 131 0.61 5.01 15.52
CA LEU A 131 0.16 5.33 14.16
C LEU A 131 1.08 4.72 13.10
N ALA A 132 2.40 4.73 13.28
CA ALA A 132 3.32 4.10 12.35
C ALA A 132 3.04 2.60 12.19
N ALA A 133 2.77 1.89 13.30
CA ALA A 133 2.40 0.48 13.25
C ALA A 133 1.00 0.26 12.66
N ARG A 134 0.02 1.08 13.04
CA ARG A 134 -1.37 0.94 12.60
C ARG A 134 -1.58 1.30 11.13
N CYS A 135 -0.88 2.33 10.66
CA CYS A 135 -0.99 2.90 9.32
C CYS A 135 0.05 2.32 8.35
N ALA A 136 0.91 1.40 8.80
CA ALA A 136 1.77 0.62 7.94
C ALA A 136 0.90 -0.23 6.99
N ASP A 137 0.59 0.33 5.83
CA ASP A 137 -0.19 -0.36 4.82
C ASP A 137 0.69 -1.38 4.09
N ASN A 138 0.77 -2.57 4.67
CA ASN A 138 1.46 -3.72 4.10
C ASN A 138 0.60 -4.46 3.05
N SER A 139 -0.59 -3.96 2.72
CA SER A 139 -1.51 -4.62 1.78
C SER A 139 -0.90 -4.77 0.39
N THR A 140 -0.19 -3.75 -0.09
CA THR A 140 0.51 -3.77 -1.39
C THR A 140 1.63 -4.81 -1.41
N LEU A 141 2.47 -4.83 -0.38
CA LEU A 141 3.54 -5.81 -0.21
C LEU A 141 2.97 -7.23 -0.14
N PHE A 142 1.91 -7.43 0.64
CA PHE A 142 1.23 -8.71 0.75
C PHE A 142 0.70 -9.21 -0.60
N LEU A 143 0.03 -8.36 -1.38
CA LEU A 143 -0.45 -8.69 -2.72
C LEU A 143 0.69 -9.04 -3.69
N VAL A 144 1.79 -8.29 -3.64
CA VAL A 144 2.98 -8.59 -4.45
C VAL A 144 3.57 -9.95 -4.08
N VAL A 145 3.78 -10.22 -2.80
CA VAL A 145 4.33 -11.51 -2.32
C VAL A 145 3.41 -12.67 -2.70
N LEU A 146 2.10 -12.51 -2.54
CA LEU A 146 1.11 -13.51 -2.96
C LEU A 146 1.18 -13.77 -4.48
N SER A 147 1.34 -12.72 -5.29
CA SER A 147 1.44 -12.87 -6.75
C SER A 147 2.73 -13.61 -7.16
N VAL A 148 3.87 -13.27 -6.56
CA VAL A 148 5.17 -13.87 -6.87
C VAL A 148 5.19 -15.34 -6.47
N THR A 149 4.65 -15.68 -5.31
CA THR A 149 4.57 -17.06 -4.84
C THR A 149 3.66 -17.91 -5.72
N LEU A 150 2.51 -17.40 -6.16
CA LEU A 150 1.63 -18.08 -7.12
C LEU A 150 2.31 -18.31 -8.48
N CYS A 151 3.05 -17.32 -8.99
CA CYS A 151 3.83 -17.45 -10.23
C CYS A 151 4.94 -18.50 -10.10
N MET A 152 5.63 -18.55 -8.97
CA MET A 152 6.67 -19.57 -8.71
C MET A 152 6.06 -20.96 -8.65
N VAL A 153 4.95 -21.13 -7.94
CA VAL A 153 4.26 -22.43 -7.83
C VAL A 153 3.76 -22.88 -9.20
N SER A 154 3.14 -22.00 -9.99
CA SER A 154 2.64 -22.35 -11.33
C SER A 154 3.77 -22.75 -12.28
N PHE A 155 4.92 -22.05 -12.22
CA PHE A 155 6.11 -22.42 -12.98
C PHE A 155 6.64 -23.80 -12.60
N VAL A 156 6.75 -24.11 -11.31
CA VAL A 156 7.19 -25.42 -10.83
C VAL A 156 6.23 -26.52 -11.29
N VAL A 157 4.92 -26.31 -11.16
CA VAL A 157 3.90 -27.26 -11.63
C VAL A 157 4.02 -27.47 -13.14
N ALA A 158 4.14 -26.40 -13.92
CA ALA A 158 4.30 -26.49 -15.37
C ALA A 158 5.58 -27.24 -15.75
N ALA A 159 6.70 -27.00 -15.06
CA ALA A 159 7.95 -27.71 -15.27
C ALA A 159 7.83 -29.22 -14.96
N VAL A 160 7.16 -29.58 -13.86
CA VAL A 160 6.89 -30.98 -13.49
C VAL A 160 5.99 -31.63 -14.54
N VAL A 161 4.88 -31.01 -14.91
CA VAL A 161 3.97 -31.51 -15.96
C VAL A 161 4.71 -31.69 -17.29
N TYR A 162 5.55 -30.73 -17.68
CA TYR A 162 6.33 -30.82 -18.91
C TYR A 162 7.38 -31.95 -18.86
N ARG A 163 8.07 -32.12 -17.72
CA ARG A 163 9.08 -33.16 -17.51
C ARG A 163 8.46 -34.56 -17.55
N PHE A 164 7.24 -34.72 -17.05
CA PHE A 164 6.53 -35.99 -16.98
C PHE A 164 5.46 -36.16 -18.07
N ARG A 165 5.37 -35.26 -19.06
CA ARG A 165 4.30 -35.26 -20.08
C ARG A 165 4.07 -36.60 -20.77
N TRP A 166 5.12 -37.36 -21.07
CA TRP A 166 5.01 -38.68 -21.71
C TRP A 166 4.46 -39.74 -20.76
N ARG A 167 4.90 -39.71 -19.49
CA ARG A 167 4.38 -40.61 -18.45
C ARG A 167 2.92 -40.27 -18.13
N LEU A 168 2.58 -38.99 -18.01
CA LEU A 168 1.22 -38.52 -17.80
C LEU A 168 0.29 -38.88 -18.97
N ARG A 169 0.74 -38.67 -20.21
CA ARG A 169 -0.02 -39.06 -21.42
C ARG A 169 -0.21 -40.58 -21.49
N TYR A 170 0.84 -41.34 -21.16
CA TYR A 170 0.75 -42.80 -21.07
C TYR A 170 -0.26 -43.23 -19.99
N MET A 171 -0.17 -42.69 -18.77
CA MET A 171 -1.11 -42.99 -17.70
C MET A 171 -2.55 -42.59 -18.06
N TYR A 172 -2.75 -41.44 -18.70
CA TYR A 172 -4.05 -41.01 -19.21
C TYR A 172 -4.62 -42.02 -20.22
N TYR A 173 -3.83 -42.44 -21.22
CA TYR A 173 -4.29 -43.43 -22.20
C TYR A 173 -4.49 -44.82 -21.58
N ALA A 174 -3.62 -45.25 -20.66
CA ALA A 174 -3.78 -46.52 -19.94
C ALA A 174 -5.07 -46.51 -19.12
N ALA A 175 -5.34 -45.45 -18.36
CA ALA A 175 -6.59 -45.29 -17.61
C ALA A 175 -7.81 -45.23 -18.55
N TYR A 176 -7.73 -44.49 -19.66
CA TYR A 176 -8.77 -44.44 -20.68
C TYR A 176 -9.08 -45.82 -21.27
N LEU A 177 -8.06 -46.61 -21.59
CA LEU A 177 -8.19 -47.96 -22.12
C LEU A 177 -8.79 -48.93 -21.09
N VAL A 178 -8.41 -48.84 -19.82
CA VAL A 178 -9.03 -49.64 -18.74
C VAL A 178 -10.51 -49.31 -18.59
N VAL A 179 -10.88 -48.03 -18.60
CA VAL A 179 -12.28 -47.60 -18.50
C VAL A 179 -13.08 -48.01 -19.73
N LYS A 180 -12.50 -47.90 -20.92
CA LYS A 180 -13.16 -48.30 -22.19
C LYS A 180 -13.26 -49.81 -22.34
N GLY A 181 -12.24 -50.56 -21.92
CA GLY A 181 -12.21 -52.03 -21.93
C GLY A 181 -13.30 -52.62 -21.04
N LYS A 182 -13.50 -52.06 -19.84
CA LYS A 182 -14.64 -52.42 -18.97
C LYS A 182 -16.02 -52.16 -19.59
N ARG A 183 -16.11 -51.31 -20.62
CA ARG A 183 -17.36 -50.99 -21.32
C ARG A 183 -17.59 -51.89 -22.55
N LYS A 184 -16.61 -52.70 -22.93
CA LYS A 184 -16.62 -53.58 -24.10
C LYS A 184 -16.36 -55.03 -23.67
N ASP A 185 -17.06 -55.50 -22.63
CA ASP A 185 -17.26 -56.94 -22.45
C ASP A 185 -18.18 -57.42 -23.59
N ASN A 186 -17.56 -57.76 -24.71
CA ASN A 186 -18.21 -58.40 -25.84
C ASN A 186 -18.08 -59.92 -25.60
N PRO A 187 -19.17 -60.65 -25.31
CA PRO A 187 -19.10 -62.08 -24.96
C PRO A 187 -18.56 -62.99 -26.08
N GLU A 188 -18.33 -62.46 -27.30
CA GLU A 188 -17.74 -63.20 -28.42
C GLU A 188 -16.20 -63.21 -28.43
N ALA A 189 -15.53 -62.43 -27.58
CA ALA A 189 -14.06 -62.39 -27.53
C ALA A 189 -13.42 -63.67 -26.98
N GLU A 190 -14.18 -64.52 -26.27
CA GLU A 190 -13.71 -65.83 -25.80
C GLU A 190 -13.69 -66.92 -26.89
N LEU A 191 -14.20 -66.66 -28.11
CA LEU A 191 -14.29 -67.69 -29.15
C LEU A 191 -12.96 -67.99 -29.86
N PHE A 192 -11.95 -67.12 -29.74
CA PHE A 192 -10.67 -67.27 -30.43
C PHE A 192 -9.58 -67.71 -29.46
N ARG A 193 -9.15 -68.97 -29.57
CA ARG A 193 -8.15 -69.60 -28.70
C ARG A 193 -6.72 -69.10 -28.90
N TYR A 194 -6.44 -68.48 -30.05
CA TYR A 194 -5.09 -68.08 -30.43
C TYR A 194 -5.09 -66.67 -31.00
N ASP A 195 -4.16 -65.85 -30.53
CA ASP A 195 -3.84 -64.57 -31.14
C ASP A 195 -2.87 -64.80 -32.32
N VAL A 196 -3.19 -64.24 -33.49
CA VAL A 196 -2.28 -64.26 -34.65
C VAL A 196 -1.63 -62.90 -34.77
N PHE A 197 -0.30 -62.87 -34.69
CA PHE A 197 0.49 -61.71 -35.04
C PHE A 197 1.00 -61.86 -36.48
N ILE A 198 0.63 -60.92 -37.34
CA ILE A 198 1.15 -60.84 -38.70
C ILE A 198 2.21 -59.75 -38.71
N SER A 199 3.48 -60.14 -38.85
CA SER A 199 4.57 -59.21 -39.13
C SER A 199 4.84 -59.19 -40.64
N TYR A 200 4.86 -58.00 -41.21
CA TYR A 200 5.18 -57.77 -42.62
C TYR A 200 6.59 -57.18 -42.73
N ALA A 201 7.43 -57.79 -43.55
CA ALA A 201 8.70 -57.23 -43.99
C ALA A 201 8.59 -56.98 -45.50
N SER A 202 8.92 -55.76 -45.93
CA SER A 202 8.85 -55.40 -47.35
C SER A 202 9.86 -56.17 -48.21
N GLU A 203 10.95 -56.68 -47.61
CA GLU A 203 11.93 -57.49 -48.35
C GLU A 203 11.38 -58.88 -48.75
N ASP A 204 10.38 -59.41 -48.04
CA ASP A 204 9.81 -60.73 -48.30
C ASP A 204 8.75 -60.72 -49.42
N GLU A 205 8.33 -59.53 -49.89
CA GLU A 205 7.30 -59.36 -50.91
C GLU A 205 7.72 -59.94 -52.27
N GLU A 206 8.99 -59.75 -52.65
CA GLU A 206 9.50 -60.18 -53.97
C GLU A 206 9.66 -61.72 -54.08
N PHE A 207 9.97 -62.40 -52.96
CA PHE A 207 9.98 -63.87 -52.87
C PHE A 207 8.57 -64.45 -53.01
N ILE A 208 7.57 -63.83 -52.34
CA ILE A 208 6.18 -64.30 -52.37
C ILE A 208 5.53 -64.04 -53.73
N LEU A 209 5.92 -62.95 -54.42
CA LEU A 209 5.45 -62.61 -55.76
C LEU A 209 6.32 -63.22 -56.89
N GLY A 210 7.34 -64.02 -56.53
CA GLY A 210 8.32 -64.63 -57.43
C GLY A 210 7.72 -65.66 -58.40
N LYS A 211 7.60 -65.23 -59.65
CA LYS A 211 7.13 -65.96 -60.85
C LYS A 211 7.69 -67.39 -60.98
N SER A 212 6.80 -68.36 -61.13
CA SER A 212 7.07 -69.63 -61.83
C SER A 212 7.42 -69.34 -63.30
N TYR A 213 8.71 -69.19 -63.61
CA TYR A 213 9.19 -69.33 -64.99
C TYR A 213 9.36 -70.83 -65.27
N GLN A 214 8.45 -71.36 -66.07
CA GLN A 214 8.61 -72.61 -66.80
C GLN A 214 9.35 -72.34 -68.10
#